data_AF-A0AAV8AMR7-F1
#
_entry.id   AF-A0AAV8AMR7-F1
#
_cell.length_a   1.000
_cell.length_b   1.000
_cell.length_c   1.000
_cell.angle_alpha   90.00
_cell.angle_beta   90.00
_cell.angle_gamma   90.00
#
_symmetry.space_group_name_H-M   'P 1'
#
loop_
_entity.id
_entity.type
_entity.pdbx_description
1 polymer ?
#
loop_
_entity_poly.entity_id
_entity_poly.type
_entity_poly.pdbx_seq_one_letter_code
_entity_poly.pdbx_strand_id
1 'polypeptide(L)'
;MGSLSDIGLAAGINILSAIGFLLAFAILRIQPFNDRVYFPKWYLKGTRNSPRHSSNVVSKFVNLDCGTYLRFLNWMPAALKMPEPELIRHAGLDSAVYVRIYCLGLKLFVPIAMLGLSVLVPVNWTSETLEKTKH
;
A
#
# COMPACT_ATOMS: atom_id res chain seq x y z
N MET A 1 18.98 15.94 18.41
CA MET A 1 19.12 15.64 16.97
C MET A 1 19.13 14.13 16.85
N GLY A 2 18.19 13.53 16.11
CA GLY A 2 18.12 12.07 16.01
C GLY A 2 19.40 11.53 15.36
N SER A 3 20.08 10.62 16.04
CA SER A 3 21.20 9.90 15.45
C SER A 3 20.69 9.10 14.24
N LEU A 4 21.56 8.82 13.28
CA LEU A 4 21.24 7.87 12.18
C LEU A 4 20.71 6.54 12.73
N SER A 5 21.20 6.13 13.91
CA SER A 5 20.71 4.96 14.64
C SER A 5 19.24 5.09 15.07
N ASP A 6 18.82 6.27 15.54
CA ASP A 6 17.45 6.50 15.99
C ASP A 6 16.47 6.49 14.82
N ILE A 7 16.88 7.09 13.69
CA ILE A 7 16.12 7.08 12.43
C ILE A 7 16.00 5.65 11.91
N GLY A 8 17.10 4.89 11.91
CA GLY A 8 17.14 3.50 11.47
C GLY A 8 16.23 2.60 12.31
N LEU A 9 16.29 2.71 13.64
CA LEU A 9 15.43 1.95 14.55
C LEU A 9 13.95 2.30 14.34
N ALA A 10 13.62 3.59 14.26
CA ALA A 10 12.24 4.03 14.04
C ALA A 10 11.70 3.58 12.67
N ALA A 11 12.50 3.70 11.60
CA ALA A 11 12.14 3.21 10.27
C ALA A 11 11.93 1.69 10.28
N GLY A 12 12.83 0.94 10.91
CA GLY A 12 12.73 -0.52 11.04
C GLY A 12 11.44 -0.96 11.72
N ILE A 13 11.10 -0.36 12.87
CA ILE A 13 9.86 -0.69 13.60
C ILE A 13 8.62 -0.37 12.75
N ASN A 14 8.58 0.79 12.08
CA ASN A 14 7.44 1.18 11.25
C ASN A 14 7.28 0.29 10.01
N ILE A 15 8.39 -0.12 9.37
CA ILE A 15 8.34 -1.02 8.21
C ILE A 15 7.90 -2.41 8.64
N LEU A 16 8.45 -2.95 9.73
CA LEU A 16 8.07 -4.26 10.25
C LEU A 16 6.60 -4.31 10.69
N SER A 17 6.11 -3.26 11.35
CA SER A 17 4.70 -3.16 11.74
C SER A 17 3.79 -3.06 10.51
N ALA A 18 4.16 -2.27 9.50
CA ALA A 18 3.42 -2.19 8.24
C ALA A 18 3.35 -3.55 7.53
N ILE A 19 4.44 -4.31 7.47
CA ILE A 19 4.46 -5.68 6.93
C ILE A 19 3.53 -6.58 7.74
N GLY A 20 3.58 -6.50 9.07
CA GLY A 20 2.66 -7.24 9.96
C GLY A 20 1.20 -6.94 9.66
N PHE A 21 0.83 -5.67 9.47
CA PHE A 21 -0.53 -5.28 9.08
C PHE A 21 -0.92 -5.78 7.69
N LEU A 22 0.00 -5.76 6.71
CA LEU A 22 -0.26 -6.29 5.37
C LEU A 22 -0.50 -7.81 5.39
N LEU A 23 0.25 -8.55 6.22
CA LEU A 23 0.04 -9.98 6.43
C LEU A 23 -1.30 -10.25 7.13
N ALA A 24 -1.63 -9.50 8.17
CA ALA A 24 -2.92 -9.60 8.84
C ALA A 24 -4.07 -9.31 7.85
N PHE A 25 -3.96 -8.25 7.05
CA PHE A 25 -4.92 -7.91 5.99
C PHE A 25 -5.08 -9.04 4.98
N ALA A 26 -3.98 -9.63 4.52
CA ALA A 26 -4.00 -10.76 3.59
C ALA A 26 -4.77 -11.95 4.15
N ILE A 27 -4.45 -12.37 5.39
CA ILE A 27 -5.10 -13.49 6.05
C ILE A 27 -6.59 -13.21 6.22
N LEU A 28 -6.94 -12.04 6.75
CA LEU A 28 -8.33 -11.65 7.00
C LEU A 28 -9.14 -11.52 5.72
N ARG A 29 -8.55 -11.02 4.63
CA ARG A 29 -9.21 -10.86 3.32
C ARG A 29 -9.57 -12.18 2.65
N ILE A 30 -8.76 -13.22 2.89
CA ILE A 30 -8.95 -14.56 2.30
C ILE A 30 -10.11 -15.32 2.99
N GLN A 31 -10.43 -14.97 4.24
CA GLN A 31 -11.48 -15.66 5.00
C GLN A 31 -12.88 -15.36 4.43
N PRO A 32 -13.69 -16.37 4.10
CA PRO A 32 -15.02 -16.20 3.50
C PRO A 32 -16.02 -15.49 4.44
N PHE A 33 -15.81 -15.54 5.76
CA PHE A 33 -16.61 -14.79 6.74
C PHE A 33 -16.44 -13.27 6.59
N ASN A 34 -15.23 -12.82 6.27
CA ASN A 34 -14.90 -11.39 6.20
C ASN A 34 -15.08 -10.79 4.80
N ASP A 35 -15.52 -11.60 3.83
CA ASP A 35 -15.68 -11.19 2.44
C ASP A 35 -16.68 -10.03 2.25
N ARG A 36 -17.72 -9.98 3.10
CA ARG A 36 -18.72 -8.89 3.07
C ARG A 36 -18.17 -7.55 3.58
N VAL A 37 -17.17 -7.58 4.46
CA VAL A 37 -16.54 -6.37 5.01
C VAL A 37 -15.54 -5.80 4.02
N TYR A 38 -14.76 -6.64 3.33
CA TYR A 38 -13.77 -6.18 2.36
C TYR A 38 -14.35 -5.87 0.97
N PHE A 39 -15.46 -6.51 0.56
CA PHE A 39 -16.06 -6.30 -0.76
C PHE A 39 -17.55 -5.88 -0.73
N PRO A 40 -17.97 -4.90 0.11
CA PRO A 40 -19.39 -4.54 0.25
C PRO A 40 -19.96 -3.97 -1.05
N LYS A 41 -19.19 -3.15 -1.77
CA LYS A 41 -19.61 -2.54 -3.04
C LYS A 41 -19.96 -3.59 -4.11
N TRP A 42 -19.30 -4.74 -4.09
CA TRP A 42 -19.53 -5.82 -5.06
C TRP A 42 -20.83 -6.58 -4.79
N TYR A 43 -21.22 -6.67 -3.52
CA TYR A 43 -22.52 -7.21 -3.10
C TYR A 43 -23.65 -6.22 -3.38
N LEU A 44 -23.44 -4.92 -3.14
CA LEU A 44 -24.42 -3.87 -3.45
C LEU A 44 -24.68 -3.75 -4.96
N LYS A 45 -23.65 -3.96 -5.78
CA LYS A 45 -23.75 -3.97 -7.25
C LYS A 45 -24.39 -5.25 -7.81
N GLY A 46 -24.65 -6.27 -6.98
CA GLY A 46 -25.24 -7.55 -7.41
C GLY A 46 -24.30 -8.44 -8.23
N THR A 47 -23.05 -8.03 -8.45
CA THR A 47 -22.03 -8.77 -9.22
C THR A 47 -21.44 -9.97 -8.46
N ARG A 48 -21.57 -10.02 -7.13
CA ARG A 48 -21.22 -11.20 -6.31
C ARG A 48 -22.47 -11.78 -5.68
N ASN A 49 -22.77 -13.03 -5.99
CA ASN A 49 -23.77 -13.80 -5.27
C ASN A 49 -23.15 -14.38 -3.99
N SER A 50 -23.87 -14.28 -2.86
CA SER A 50 -23.46 -14.91 -1.60
C SER A 50 -23.18 -16.40 -1.87
N PRO A 51 -22.10 -16.99 -1.32
CA PRO A 51 -21.84 -18.42 -1.44
C PRO A 51 -22.88 -19.20 -0.62
N ARG A 52 -24.09 -19.32 -1.18
CA ARG A 52 -25.20 -20.12 -0.64
C ARG A 52 -25.18 -21.56 -1.17
N HIS A 53 -24.22 -21.89 -2.04
CA HIS A 53 -24.20 -23.16 -2.77
C HIS A 53 -22.84 -23.89 -2.68
N SER A 54 -22.27 -23.99 -1.47
CA SER A 54 -21.15 -24.91 -1.19
C SER A 54 -21.54 -25.82 -0.04
N SER A 55 -21.49 -27.13 -0.28
CA SER A 55 -22.01 -28.21 0.58
C SER A 55 -21.21 -28.43 1.87
N ASN A 56 -20.03 -27.82 2.01
CA ASN A 56 -19.15 -28.03 3.16
C ASN A 56 -19.11 -26.80 4.08
N VAL A 57 -19.56 -27.00 5.31
CA VAL A 57 -19.68 -25.97 6.36
C VAL A 57 -18.30 -25.40 6.73
N VAL A 58 -17.25 -26.22 6.75
CA VAL A 58 -15.89 -25.80 7.16
C VAL A 58 -15.22 -24.89 6.12
N SER A 59 -15.32 -25.22 4.83
CA SER A 59 -14.82 -24.37 3.73
C SER A 59 -15.61 -23.07 3.57
N LYS A 60 -16.79 -22.97 4.19
CA LYS A 60 -17.60 -21.74 4.26
C LYS A 60 -17.08 -20.75 5.30
N PHE A 61 -16.31 -21.22 6.29
CA PHE A 61 -15.75 -20.37 7.35
C PHE A 61 -14.25 -20.13 7.21
N VAL A 62 -13.48 -21.12 6.74
CA VAL A 62 -12.02 -21.02 6.63
C VAL A 62 -11.53 -21.46 5.26
N ASN A 63 -10.71 -20.62 4.62
CA ASN A 63 -9.95 -20.99 3.43
C ASN A 63 -8.54 -21.47 3.85
N LEU A 64 -8.26 -22.76 3.58
CA LEU A 64 -7.04 -23.47 3.98
C LEU A 64 -6.00 -23.55 2.85
N ASP A 65 -6.22 -22.88 1.72
CA ASP A 65 -5.30 -22.97 0.58
C ASP A 65 -4.04 -22.10 0.79
N CYS A 66 -2.93 -22.76 1.15
CA CYS A 66 -1.61 -22.15 1.38
C CYS A 66 -1.09 -21.39 0.14
N GLY A 67 -1.45 -21.83 -1.08
CA GLY A 67 -1.07 -21.15 -2.32
C GLY A 67 -1.68 -19.76 -2.47
N THR A 68 -2.86 -19.54 -1.86
CA THR A 68 -3.53 -18.24 -1.83
C THR A 68 -2.83 -17.26 -0.88
N TYR A 69 -2.22 -17.76 0.20
CA TYR A 69 -1.44 -16.93 1.14
C TYR A 69 -0.10 -16.48 0.55
N LEU A 70 0.58 -17.33 -0.22
CA LEU A 70 1.82 -16.95 -0.93
C LEU A 70 1.59 -15.89 -2.02
N ARG A 71 0.37 -15.82 -2.55
CA ARG A 71 -0.04 -14.87 -3.59
C ARG A 71 -0.68 -13.59 -3.04
N PHE A 72 -0.52 -13.31 -1.75
CA PHE A 72 -1.25 -12.20 -1.11
C PHE A 72 -0.96 -10.84 -1.77
N LEU A 73 0.28 -10.56 -2.18
CA LEU A 73 0.63 -9.28 -2.80
C LEU A 73 0.00 -9.05 -4.17
N ASN A 74 -0.65 -10.04 -4.78
CA ASN A 74 -1.31 -9.90 -6.09
C ASN A 74 -2.43 -8.84 -6.11
N TRP A 75 -2.96 -8.43 -4.94
CA TRP A 75 -3.94 -7.35 -4.89
C TRP A 75 -3.36 -6.00 -5.32
N MET A 76 -2.06 -5.76 -5.08
CA MET A 76 -1.40 -4.49 -5.38
C MET A 76 -1.26 -4.22 -6.90
N PRO A 77 -0.70 -5.14 -7.72
CA PRO A 77 -0.68 -4.93 -9.17
C PRO A 77 -2.10 -4.99 -9.76
N ALA A 78 -3.03 -5.74 -9.18
CA ALA A 78 -4.43 -5.74 -9.62
C ALA A 78 -5.09 -4.37 -9.41
N ALA A 79 -4.80 -3.68 -8.30
CA ALA A 79 -5.32 -2.34 -8.02
C ALA A 79 -4.81 -1.29 -9.03
N LEU A 80 -3.59 -1.45 -9.53
CA LEU A 80 -2.99 -0.55 -10.52
C LEU A 80 -3.46 -0.80 -11.96
N LYS A 81 -4.07 -1.95 -12.26
CA LYS A 81 -4.55 -2.29 -13.61
C LYS A 81 -5.86 -1.59 -13.99
N MET A 82 -6.60 -1.05 -13.03
CA MET A 82 -7.91 -0.43 -13.29
C MET A 82 -7.72 0.93 -14.00
N PRO A 83 -8.25 1.12 -15.22
CA PRO A 83 -8.12 2.38 -15.93
C PRO A 83 -9.01 3.45 -15.30
N GLU A 84 -8.59 4.71 -15.41
CA GLU A 84 -9.26 5.83 -14.77
C GLU A 84 -10.75 6.00 -15.14
N PRO A 85 -11.16 5.84 -16.42
CA PRO A 85 -12.59 5.93 -16.78
C PRO A 85 -13.45 4.88 -16.06
N GLU A 86 -12.89 3.68 -15.83
CA GLU A 86 -13.57 2.63 -15.08
C GLU A 86 -13.62 2.96 -13.58
N LEU A 87 -12.53 3.52 -13.04
CA LEU A 87 -12.47 3.97 -11.65
C LEU A 87 -13.52 5.06 -11.36
N ILE A 88 -13.68 6.04 -12.25
CA ILE A 88 -14.70 7.08 -12.13
C ILE A 88 -16.11 6.48 -12.13
N ARG A 89 -16.38 5.53 -13.04
CA ARG A 89 -17.69 4.85 -13.11
C ARG A 89 -17.97 3.96 -11.89
N HIS A 90 -16.93 3.40 -11.26
CA HIS A 90 -17.09 2.48 -10.13
C HIS A 90 -17.07 3.16 -8.75
N ALA A 91 -16.20 4.15 -8.56
CA ALA A 91 -15.95 4.81 -7.28
C ALA A 91 -16.47 6.25 -7.22
N GLY A 92 -16.78 6.85 -8.36
CA GLY A 92 -17.18 8.26 -8.47
C GLY A 92 -16.00 9.18 -8.83
N LEU A 93 -16.34 10.41 -9.22
CA LEU A 93 -15.36 11.43 -9.63
C LEU A 93 -14.45 11.85 -8.47
N ASP A 94 -15.01 12.09 -7.28
CA ASP A 94 -14.26 12.59 -6.12
C ASP A 94 -13.15 11.61 -5.70
N SER A 95 -13.45 10.31 -5.73
CA SER A 95 -12.47 9.26 -5.42
C SER A 95 -11.32 9.22 -6.44
N ALA A 96 -11.62 9.43 -7.74
CA ALA A 96 -10.60 9.47 -8.78
C ALA A 96 -9.72 10.72 -8.65
N VAL A 97 -10.31 11.88 -8.34
CA VAL A 97 -9.56 13.12 -8.08
C VAL A 97 -8.66 12.96 -6.86
N TYR A 98 -9.12 12.30 -5.79
CA TYR A 98 -8.31 12.03 -4.61
C TYR A 98 -7.06 11.19 -4.94
N VAL A 99 -7.20 10.10 -5.72
CA VAL A 99 -6.05 9.30 -6.18
C VAL A 99 -5.10 10.14 -7.04
N ARG A 100 -5.62 11.02 -7.90
CA ARG A 100 -4.80 11.94 -8.71
C ARG A 100 -3.91 12.86 -7.87
N ILE A 101 -4.35 13.28 -6.68
CA ILE A 101 -3.53 14.11 -5.78
C ILE A 101 -2.25 13.35 -5.37
N TYR A 102 -2.34 12.06 -5.05
CA TYR A 102 -1.17 11.23 -4.75
C TYR A 102 -0.26 11.05 -5.97
N CYS A 103 -0.84 10.78 -7.14
CA CYS A 103 -0.06 10.66 -8.37
C CYS A 103 0.64 11.98 -8.74
N LEU A 104 -0.01 13.12 -8.54
CA LEU A 104 0.56 14.45 -8.75
C LEU A 104 1.70 14.72 -7.75
N GLY A 105 1.52 14.35 -6.49
CA GLY A 105 2.58 14.38 -5.48
C GLY A 105 3.81 13.60 -5.93
N LEU A 106 3.64 12.36 -6.38
CA LEU A 106 4.76 11.56 -6.92
C LEU A 106 5.42 12.22 -8.14
N LYS A 107 4.63 12.73 -9.09
CA LYS A 107 5.17 13.42 -10.28
C LYS A 107 5.98 14.67 -9.93
N LEU A 108 5.63 15.37 -8.87
CA LEU A 108 6.34 16.58 -8.42
C LEU A 108 7.57 16.24 -7.58
N PHE A 109 7.43 15.37 -6.58
CA PHE A 109 8.50 15.10 -5.62
C PHE A 109 9.59 14.17 -6.15
N VAL A 110 9.29 13.23 -7.05
CA VAL A 110 10.32 12.33 -7.62
C VAL A 110 11.43 13.09 -8.35
N PRO A 111 11.15 13.98 -9.33
CA PRO A 111 12.22 14.72 -10.01
C PRO A 111 12.95 15.68 -9.06
N ILE A 112 12.23 16.33 -8.14
CA ILE A 112 12.83 17.22 -7.14
C ILE A 112 13.78 16.44 -6.21
N ALA A 113 13.37 15.25 -5.74
CA ALA A 113 14.20 14.39 -4.91
C ALA A 113 15.44 13.91 -5.68
N MET A 114 15.30 13.53 -6.94
CA MET A 114 16.45 13.15 -7.78
C MET A 114 17.43 14.31 -7.97
N LEU A 115 16.94 15.52 -8.26
CA LEU A 115 17.77 16.71 -8.38
C LEU A 115 18.45 17.06 -7.04
N GLY A 116 17.69 17.02 -5.95
CA GLY A 116 18.21 17.26 -4.60
C GLY A 116 19.30 16.27 -4.22
N LEU A 117 19.09 14.99 -4.46
CA LEU A 117 20.11 13.96 -4.20
C LEU A 117 21.33 14.12 -5.10
N SER A 118 21.15 14.50 -6.37
CA SER A 118 22.26 14.64 -7.33
C SER A 118 23.11 15.89 -7.09
N VAL A 119 22.51 16.97 -6.59
CA VAL A 119 23.17 18.28 -6.42
C VAL A 119 23.52 18.57 -4.97
N LEU A 120 22.55 18.48 -4.06
CA LEU A 120 22.74 18.91 -2.66
C LEU A 120 23.61 17.93 -1.87
N VAL A 121 23.51 16.63 -2.12
CA VAL A 121 24.31 15.63 -1.38
C VAL A 121 25.81 15.80 -1.68
N PRO A 122 26.28 15.87 -2.94
CA PRO A 122 27.69 16.11 -3.22
C PRO A 122 28.17 17.47 -2.73
N VAL A 123 27.41 18.54 -2.96
CA VAL A 123 27.78 19.90 -2.53
C VAL A 123 27.98 19.96 -1.02
N ASN A 124 27.03 19.40 -0.24
CA ASN A 124 27.14 19.38 1.21
C ASN A 124 28.27 18.46 1.70
N TRP A 125 28.57 17.37 0.99
CA TRP A 125 29.69 16.49 1.31
C TRP A 125 31.06 17.16 1.07
N THR A 126 31.21 17.90 -0.02
CA THR A 126 32.45 18.62 -0.35
C THR A 126 32.66 19.91 0.45
N SER A 127 31.66 20.35 1.18
CA SER A 127 31.72 21.60 1.94
C SER A 127 32.34 21.36 3.33
N GLU A 128 33.57 21.84 3.55
CA GLU A 128 34.27 21.80 4.85
C GLU A 128 33.70 22.76 5.91
N THR A 129 32.53 23.35 5.65
CA THR A 129 31.97 24.43 6.49
C THR A 129 31.69 23.95 7.92
N LEU A 130 31.28 22.69 8.08
CA LEU A 130 31.03 22.09 9.40
C LEU A 130 32.31 21.81 10.20
N GLU A 131 33.45 21.54 9.55
CA GLU A 131 34.72 21.35 10.24
C GLU A 131 35.31 22.68 10.72
N LYS A 132 35.15 23.74 9.92
CA LYS A 132 35.65 25.09 10.24
C LYS A 132 34.91 25.77 11.39
N THR A 133 33.64 25.44 11.63
CA THR A 133 32.85 26.00 12.75
C THR A 133 33.06 25.28 14.09
N LYS A 134 33.80 24.16 14.09
CA LYS A 134 34.06 23.37 15.31
C LYS A 134 35.26 23.85 16.13
N HIS A 135 36.03 24.80 15.58
CA HIS A 135 37.15 25.50 16.22
C HIS A 135 36.71 26.88 16.72
#